data_AF-A0A7Y5KN71-F1
#
_entry.id   AF-A0A7Y5KN71-F1
#
_cell.length_a   1.000
_cell.length_b   1.000
_cell.length_c   1.000
_cell.angle_alpha   90.00
_cell.angle_beta   90.00
_cell.angle_gamma   90.00
#
_symmetry.space_group_name_H-M   'P 1'
#
loop_
_entity.id
_entity.type
_entity.pdbx_description
1 polymer ?
#
loop_
_entity_poly.entity_id
_entity_poly.type
_entity_poly.pdbx_seq_one_letter_code
_entity_poly.pdbx_strand_id
1 'polypeptide(L)'
;TGPGDWFGYGRVEAVRAALGVEPGSAEASAVGIAPAGADTRVDAVARAVRVALHGVPSATADVGPRTVTLGADTAYDLGRLVSRLCTALWCEWLEGAPDTPSADGLSVEVHVSGAHPG
;
A
#
# COMPACT_ATOMS: atom_id res chain seq x y z
N THR A 1 -21.32 3.61 4.33
CA THR A 1 -20.45 3.45 3.15
C THR A 1 -19.71 2.12 3.32
N GLY A 2 -20.02 1.11 2.51
CA GLY A 2 -19.38 -0.21 2.54
C GLY A 2 -18.43 -0.41 1.36
N PRO A 3 -17.72 -1.55 1.26
CA PRO A 3 -16.81 -1.85 0.16
C PRO A 3 -17.43 -1.81 -1.25
N GLY A 4 -18.75 -1.98 -1.37
CA GLY A 4 -19.49 -1.90 -2.64
C GLY A 4 -20.18 -0.57 -2.94
N ASP A 5 -19.90 0.48 -2.16
CA ASP A 5 -20.52 1.80 -2.35
C ASP A 5 -19.65 2.66 -3.29
N TRP A 6 -20.25 3.28 -4.31
CA TRP A 6 -19.58 4.14 -5.30
C TRP A 6 -18.83 5.32 -4.62
N PHE A 7 -19.28 5.75 -3.44
CA PHE A 7 -18.59 6.74 -2.62
C PHE A 7 -17.32 6.19 -1.92
N GLY A 8 -17.21 4.87 -1.73
CA GLY A 8 -16.03 4.20 -1.18
C GLY A 8 -14.80 4.36 -2.09
N TYR A 9 -14.99 4.27 -3.40
CA TYR A 9 -13.95 4.58 -4.38
C TYR A 9 -13.52 6.05 -4.31
N GLY A 10 -14.44 6.98 -4.04
CA GLY A 10 -14.10 8.40 -3.85
C GLY A 10 -13.09 8.63 -2.72
N ARG A 11 -13.22 7.92 -1.60
CA ARG A 11 -12.25 7.96 -0.48
C ARG A 11 -10.91 7.31 -0.85
N VAL A 12 -10.96 6.16 -1.52
CA VAL A 12 -9.75 5.44 -1.95
C VAL A 12 -8.93 6.27 -2.92
N GLU A 13 -9.57 6.82 -3.95
CA GLU A 13 -8.93 7.66 -4.96
C GLU A 13 -8.39 8.96 -4.36
N ALA A 14 -9.07 9.56 -3.37
CA ALA A 14 -8.55 10.72 -2.66
C ALA A 14 -7.24 10.42 -1.88
N VAL A 15 -7.16 9.25 -1.22
CA VAL A 15 -5.94 8.83 -0.53
C VAL A 15 -4.81 8.51 -1.53
N ARG A 16 -5.13 7.82 -2.63
CA ARG A 16 -4.17 7.53 -3.70
C ARG A 16 -3.61 8.82 -4.31
N ALA A 17 -4.47 9.81 -4.59
CA ALA A 17 -4.07 11.13 -5.05
C ALA A 17 -3.13 11.83 -4.05
N ALA A 18 -3.45 11.80 -2.75
CA ALA A 18 -2.59 12.34 -1.71
C ALA A 18 -1.21 11.64 -1.62
N LEU A 19 -1.11 10.39 -2.08
CA LEU A 19 0.15 9.65 -2.19
C LEU A 19 0.85 9.86 -3.55
N GLY A 20 0.27 10.65 -4.45
CA GLY A 20 0.81 11.04 -5.76
C GLY A 20 0.26 10.26 -6.95
N VAL A 21 -0.73 9.38 -6.74
CA VAL A 21 -1.37 8.60 -7.82
C VAL A 21 -2.69 9.28 -8.20
N GLU A 22 -2.64 10.12 -9.23
CA GLU A 22 -3.80 10.91 -9.66
C GLU A 22 -4.89 10.04 -10.32
N PRO A 23 -6.19 10.27 -10.02
CA PRO A 23 -7.27 9.49 -10.60
C PRO A 23 -7.31 9.61 -12.13
N GLY A 24 -7.45 8.47 -12.81
CA GLY A 24 -7.49 8.42 -14.28
C GLY A 24 -6.13 8.60 -14.97
N SER A 25 -5.03 8.70 -14.21
CA SER A 25 -3.69 8.77 -14.78
C SER A 25 -3.17 7.40 -15.25
N ALA A 26 -2.03 7.41 -15.95
CA ALA A 26 -1.34 6.18 -16.34
C ALA A 26 -0.85 5.39 -15.12
N GLU A 27 -0.43 6.09 -14.07
CA GLU A 27 0.00 5.54 -12.79
C GLU A 27 -1.16 4.86 -12.06
N ALA A 28 -2.35 5.48 -12.02
CA ALA A 28 -3.54 4.85 -11.46
C ALA A 28 -3.91 3.56 -12.22
N SER A 29 -3.78 3.57 -13.54
CA SER A 29 -3.98 2.37 -14.38
C SER A 29 -2.93 1.29 -14.08
N ALA A 30 -1.68 1.68 -13.88
CA ALA A 30 -0.58 0.77 -13.54
C ALA A 30 -0.66 0.23 -12.11
N VAL A 31 -1.25 0.98 -11.16
CA VAL A 31 -1.62 0.50 -9.82
C VAL A 31 -2.79 -0.48 -9.91
N GLY A 32 -3.73 -0.26 -10.81
CA GLY A 32 -4.92 -1.09 -10.96
C GLY A 32 -6.02 -0.76 -9.95
N ILE A 33 -7.21 -1.26 -10.26
CA ILE A 33 -8.44 -1.02 -9.50
C ILE A 33 -8.83 -2.35 -8.83
N ALA A 34 -9.31 -2.27 -7.59
CA ALA A 34 -9.91 -3.44 -6.95
C ALA A 34 -11.09 -3.92 -7.82
N PRO A 35 -11.19 -5.22 -8.14
CA PRO A 35 -12.27 -5.74 -8.95
C PRO A 35 -13.59 -5.66 -8.17
N ALA A 36 -14.71 -5.59 -8.89
CA ALA A 36 -16.04 -5.60 -8.27
C ALA A 36 -16.48 -7.01 -7.79
N GLY A 37 -15.73 -8.05 -8.15
CA GLY A 37 -15.96 -9.44 -7.74
C GLY A 37 -14.81 -9.95 -6.88
N ALA A 38 -14.55 -11.26 -6.94
CA ALA A 38 -13.52 -11.89 -6.13
C ALA A 38 -12.14 -11.26 -6.34
N ASP A 39 -11.48 -11.01 -5.23
CA ASP A 39 -10.14 -10.47 -5.17
C ASP A 39 -9.32 -11.23 -4.13
N THR A 40 -8.00 -11.23 -4.30
CA THR A 40 -7.11 -11.93 -3.37
C THR A 40 -6.42 -10.95 -2.45
N ARG A 41 -6.14 -11.40 -1.23
CA ARG A 41 -5.30 -10.64 -0.29
C ARG A 41 -3.95 -10.27 -0.91
N VAL A 42 -3.38 -11.15 -1.73
CA VAL A 42 -2.08 -10.93 -2.38
C VAL A 42 -2.19 -9.80 -3.40
N ASP A 43 -3.24 -9.79 -4.23
CA ASP A 43 -3.47 -8.74 -5.22
C ASP A 43 -3.75 -7.39 -4.56
N ALA A 44 -4.53 -7.39 -3.47
CA ALA A 44 -4.77 -6.22 -2.63
C ALA A 44 -3.47 -5.64 -2.05
N VAL A 45 -2.62 -6.48 -1.45
CA VAL A 45 -1.30 -6.03 -0.94
C VAL A 45 -0.43 -5.52 -2.09
N ALA A 46 -0.41 -6.20 -3.24
CA ALA A 46 0.38 -5.78 -4.40
C ALA A 46 -0.07 -4.41 -4.95
N ARG A 47 -1.38 -4.10 -4.94
CA ARG A 47 -1.87 -2.76 -5.28
C ARG A 47 -1.43 -1.71 -4.26
N ALA A 48 -1.58 -1.98 -2.96
CA ALA A 48 -1.13 -1.08 -1.92
C ALA A 48 0.39 -0.79 -2.00
N VAL A 49 1.20 -1.83 -2.27
CA VAL A 49 2.64 -1.70 -2.47
C VAL A 49 2.96 -0.81 -3.68
N ARG A 50 2.29 -0.99 -4.82
CA ARG A 50 2.47 -0.12 -6.00
C ARG A 50 2.18 1.35 -5.69
N VAL A 51 1.12 1.64 -4.93
CA VAL A 51 0.81 3.01 -4.48
C VAL A 51 1.91 3.54 -3.55
N ALA A 52 2.35 2.73 -2.58
CA ALA A 52 3.35 3.13 -1.60
C ALA A 52 4.70 3.48 -2.24
N LEU A 53 5.13 2.68 -3.22
CA LEU A 53 6.39 2.87 -3.95
C LEU A 53 6.33 3.99 -5.00
N HIS A 54 5.13 4.43 -5.39
CA HIS A 54 4.98 5.44 -6.44
C HIS A 54 5.75 6.72 -6.11
N GLY A 55 6.62 7.17 -7.03
CA GLY A 55 7.42 8.39 -6.86
C GLY A 55 8.56 8.29 -5.85
N VAL A 56 8.93 7.08 -5.38
CA VAL A 56 10.03 6.86 -4.41
C VAL A 56 11.09 5.93 -5.04
N PRO A 57 12.07 6.47 -5.79
CA PRO A 57 12.97 5.66 -6.63
C PRO A 57 13.85 4.64 -5.89
N SER A 58 14.24 4.94 -4.65
CA SER A 58 15.08 4.06 -3.82
C SER A 58 14.29 3.05 -2.98
N ALA A 59 12.95 3.13 -3.03
CA ALA A 59 12.11 2.25 -2.23
C ALA A 59 12.04 0.85 -2.85
N THR A 60 12.14 -0.16 -1.99
CA THR A 60 11.94 -1.56 -2.35
C THR A 60 10.87 -2.18 -1.46
N ALA A 61 10.18 -3.19 -1.98
CA ALA A 61 9.23 -3.98 -1.22
C ALA A 61 9.31 -5.44 -1.67
N ASP A 62 9.40 -6.35 -0.69
CA ASP A 62 9.21 -7.79 -0.89
C ASP A 62 7.93 -8.24 -0.20
N VAL A 63 7.06 -8.93 -0.93
CA VAL A 63 5.71 -9.29 -0.47
C VAL A 63 5.67 -10.75 -0.04
N GLY A 64 5.60 -10.97 1.26
CA GLY A 64 5.35 -12.27 1.86
C GLY A 64 3.87 -12.58 2.06
N PRO A 65 3.52 -13.77 2.57
CA PRO A 65 2.13 -14.19 2.77
C PRO A 65 1.31 -13.31 3.72
N ARG A 66 1.98 -12.72 4.73
CA ARG A 66 1.35 -11.87 5.75
C ARG A 66 2.15 -10.63 6.08
N THR A 67 3.26 -10.40 5.39
CA THR A 67 4.20 -9.34 5.70
C THR A 67 4.69 -8.69 4.42
N VAL A 68 5.10 -7.43 4.52
CA VAL A 68 5.81 -6.72 3.46
C VAL A 68 7.12 -6.23 4.05
N THR A 69 8.24 -6.66 3.49
CA THR A 69 9.56 -6.13 3.88
C THR A 69 9.86 -4.92 3.02
N LEU A 70 10.00 -3.76 3.66
CA LEU A 70 10.33 -2.50 3.01
C LEU A 70 11.83 -2.22 3.14
N GLY A 71 12.41 -1.58 2.11
CA GLY A 71 13.78 -1.08 2.15
C GLY A 71 13.91 0.31 1.53
N ALA A 72 14.85 1.11 2.05
CA ALA A 72 15.17 2.44 1.53
C ALA A 72 16.63 2.82 1.82
N ASP A 73 17.16 3.82 1.12
CA ASP A 73 18.56 4.26 1.25
C ASP A 73 18.86 4.99 2.58
N THR A 74 17.82 5.52 3.25
CA THR A 74 17.97 6.23 4.52
C THR A 74 16.86 5.86 5.51
N ALA A 75 17.14 5.96 6.80
CA ALA A 75 16.14 5.72 7.85
C ALA A 75 14.94 6.68 7.76
N TYR A 76 15.16 7.92 7.29
CA TYR A 76 14.07 8.88 7.09
C TYR A 76 13.16 8.46 5.92
N ASP A 77 13.76 8.04 4.80
CA ASP A 77 13.01 7.55 3.65
C ASP A 77 12.26 6.25 3.99
N LEU A 78 12.88 5.37 4.79
CA LEU A 78 12.22 4.16 5.30
C LEU A 78 10.98 4.51 6.14
N GLY A 79 11.10 5.47 7.07
CA GLY A 79 9.96 5.92 7.88
C GLY A 79 8.83 6.51 7.04
N ARG A 80 9.16 7.29 6.00
CA ARG A 80 8.18 7.78 5.03
C ARG A 80 7.52 6.64 4.27
N LEU A 81 8.31 5.67 3.82
CA LEU A 81 7.82 4.53 3.05
C LEU A 81 6.87 3.65 3.87
N VAL A 82 7.19 3.39 5.15
CA VAL A 82 6.29 2.70 6.09
C VAL A 82 4.96 3.44 6.20
N SER A 83 5.00 4.76 6.43
CA SER A 83 3.78 5.56 6.54
C SER A 83 2.95 5.51 5.25
N ARG A 84 3.61 5.53 4.08
CA ARG A 84 2.96 5.42 2.77
C ARG A 84 2.31 4.04 2.59
N LEU A 85 3.00 2.96 2.95
CA LEU A 85 2.44 1.60 2.87
C LEU A 85 1.22 1.44 3.79
N CYS A 86 1.30 1.84 5.06
CA CYS A 86 0.16 1.72 5.98
C CYS A 86 -1.05 2.52 5.48
N THR A 87 -0.81 3.71 4.92
CA THR A 87 -1.88 4.53 4.32
C THR A 87 -2.47 3.86 3.07
N ALA A 88 -1.64 3.27 2.21
CA ALA A 88 -2.08 2.58 1.00
C ALA A 88 -2.83 1.28 1.31
N LEU A 89 -2.43 0.53 2.34
CA LEU A 89 -3.13 -0.69 2.78
C LEU A 89 -4.58 -0.40 3.19
N TRP A 90 -4.83 0.78 3.78
CA TRP A 90 -6.18 1.20 4.16
C TRP A 90 -7.11 1.41 2.96
N CYS A 91 -6.58 1.69 1.76
CA CYS A 91 -7.35 1.71 0.53
C CYS A 91 -7.92 0.34 0.16
N GLU A 92 -7.29 -0.73 0.67
CA GLU A 92 -7.56 -2.13 0.33
C GLU A 92 -8.22 -2.89 1.49
N TRP A 93 -8.70 -2.16 2.51
CA TRP A 93 -9.27 -2.70 3.76
C TRP A 93 -8.29 -3.55 4.58
N LEU A 94 -7.00 -3.26 4.43
CA LEU A 94 -5.90 -3.89 5.16
C LEU A 94 -5.26 -2.88 6.12
N GLU A 95 -4.54 -3.41 7.10
CA GLU A 95 -3.78 -2.62 8.07
C GLU A 95 -2.33 -3.10 8.09
N GLY A 96 -1.40 -2.17 8.31
CA GLY A 96 0.03 -2.45 8.45
C GLY A 96 0.52 -2.13 9.85
N ALA A 97 1.19 -3.08 10.49
CA ALA A 97 1.88 -2.92 11.76
C ALA A 97 3.40 -3.10 11.54
N PRO A 98 4.18 -2.02 11.46
CA PRO A 98 5.62 -2.11 11.29
C PRO A 98 6.30 -2.62 12.56
N ASP A 99 7.29 -3.49 12.39
CA ASP A 99 8.17 -3.92 13.46
C ASP A 99 9.30 -2.91 13.74
N THR A 100 10.24 -3.30 14.61
CA THR A 100 11.48 -2.54 14.77
C THR A 100 12.31 -2.65 13.49
N PRO A 101 12.84 -1.53 12.96
CA PRO A 101 13.74 -1.57 11.81
C PRO A 101 14.98 -2.45 12.05
N SER A 102 15.59 -2.91 10.95
CA SER A 102 16.88 -3.59 10.97
C SER A 102 17.96 -2.77 11.68
N ALA A 103 19.05 -3.41 12.10
CA ALA A 103 20.11 -2.74 12.87
C ALA A 103 20.78 -1.57 12.11
N ASP A 104 20.80 -1.61 10.78
CA ASP A 104 21.27 -0.52 9.92
C ASP A 104 20.20 0.57 9.68
N GLY A 105 18.96 0.32 10.07
CA GLY A 105 17.82 1.23 9.90
C GLY A 105 17.35 1.36 8.45
N LEU A 106 17.73 0.44 7.56
CA LEU A 106 17.46 0.53 6.11
C LEU A 106 16.37 -0.42 5.63
N SER A 107 15.90 -1.34 6.48
CA SER A 107 14.74 -2.19 6.19
C SER A 107 13.84 -2.40 7.39
N VAL A 108 12.57 -2.73 7.15
CA VAL A 108 11.60 -3.05 8.20
C VAL A 108 10.54 -4.00 7.65
N GLU A 109 10.14 -4.96 8.48
CA GLU A 109 9.01 -5.83 8.19
C GLU A 109 7.71 -5.17 8.65
N VAL A 110 6.68 -5.21 7.81
CA VAL A 110 5.34 -4.70 8.12
C VAL A 110 4.36 -5.85 8.09
N HIS A 111 3.82 -6.20 9.26
CA HIS A 111 2.76 -7.19 9.38
C HIS A 111 1.45 -6.65 8.81
N VAL A 112 0.87 -7.39 7.87
CA VAL A 112 -0.41 -7.04 7.26
C VAL A 112 -1.53 -7.83 7.93
N SER A 113 -2.56 -7.13 8.40
CA SER A 113 -3.79 -7.69 8.97
C SER A 113 -5.03 -7.13 8.24
N GLY A 114 -6.23 -7.27 8.81
CA GLY A 114 -7.48 -6.82 8.17
C GLY A 114 -8.15 -7.88 7.28
N ALA A 115 -9.47 -7.72 7.12
CA ALA A 115 -10.30 -8.55 6.27
C ALA A 115 -10.47 -7.85 4.92
N HIS A 116 -9.77 -8.37 3.90
CA HIS A 116 -10.05 -7.98 2.54
C HIS A 116 -11.44 -8.52 2.15
N PRO A 117 -12.41 -7.67 1.76
CA PRO A 117 -13.71 -8.15 1.33
C PRO A 117 -13.54 -8.93 0.03
N GLY A 118 -13.92 -10.21 0.06
CA GLY A 118 -13.92 -11.08 -1.13
C GLY A 118 -15.15 -10.89 -2.00
#